data_AF-A0A7R9WLD3-F1
#
_entry.id   AF-A0A7R9WLD3-F1
#
_cell.length_a   1.000
_cell.length_b   1.000
_cell.length_c   1.000
_cell.angle_alpha   90.00
_cell.angle_beta   90.00
_cell.angle_gamma   90.00
#
_symmetry.space_group_name_H-M   'P 1'
#
loop_
_entity.id
_entity.type
_entity.pdbx_description
1 polymer ?
#
loop_
_entity_poly.entity_id
_entity_poly.type
_entity_poly.pdbx_seq_one_letter_code
_entity_poly.pdbx_strand_id
1 'polypeptide(L)'
;PPVADDDSETTSADMTVTTNIVLNDSDPDGDDLTVTIVEGEPIGSDGTSVPLDSGAEVMVYPNGTIEYDPNGVYDSLPEGETVMDCFDYTVSDGSGSAT
;
A
#
# COMPACT_ATOMS: atom_id res chain seq x y z
N PRO A 1 20.17 2.95 -6.37
CA PRO A 1 19.08 1.97 -6.17
C PRO A 1 18.16 2.49 -5.07
N PRO A 2 16.87 2.21 -5.17
CA PRO A 2 15.88 2.78 -4.29
C PRO A 2 16.06 2.30 -2.85
N VAL A 3 15.56 3.11 -1.92
CA VAL A 3 15.44 2.83 -0.49
C VAL A 3 13.96 2.98 -0.16
N ALA A 4 13.34 1.86 0.23
CA ALA A 4 11.99 1.82 0.75
C ALA A 4 12.01 1.98 2.27
N ASP A 5 11.11 2.79 2.82
CA ASP A 5 10.92 2.97 4.26
C ASP A 5 9.48 2.57 4.64
N ASP A 6 9.29 1.95 5.80
CA ASP A 6 7.96 1.48 6.23
C ASP A 6 6.94 2.62 6.35
N ASP A 7 5.75 2.40 5.79
CA ASP A 7 4.58 3.27 5.93
C ASP A 7 3.63 2.81 7.04
N SER A 8 2.95 3.76 7.68
CA SER A 8 1.87 3.46 8.62
C SER A 8 0.79 4.52 8.58
N GLU A 9 -0.47 4.08 8.60
CA GLU A 9 -1.64 4.95 8.67
C GLU A 9 -2.68 4.33 9.61
N THR A 10 -3.56 5.16 10.18
CA THR A 10 -4.67 4.68 11.02
C THR A 10 -5.99 5.26 10.55
N THR A 11 -7.01 4.41 10.49
CA THR A 11 -8.36 4.81 10.07
C THR A 11 -9.43 4.20 10.95
N SER A 12 -10.68 4.65 10.79
CA SER A 12 -11.86 4.02 11.36
C SER A 12 -12.24 2.78 10.57
N ALA A 13 -12.86 1.80 11.24
CA ALA A 13 -13.27 0.51 10.67
C ALA A 13 -14.22 0.60 9.45
N ASP A 14 -14.89 1.74 9.27
CA ASP A 14 -15.90 2.02 8.24
C ASP A 14 -15.47 3.08 7.21
N MET A 15 -14.19 3.45 7.21
CA MET A 15 -13.66 4.51 6.35
C MET A 15 -12.61 3.98 5.38
N THR A 16 -12.93 4.06 4.09
CA THR A 16 -11.93 3.95 3.01
C THR A 16 -10.93 5.09 3.12
N VAL A 17 -9.65 4.78 2.94
CA VAL A 17 -8.55 5.75 2.98
C VAL A 17 -7.77 5.73 1.69
N THR A 18 -7.45 6.93 1.20
CA THR A 18 -6.52 7.13 0.10
C THR A 18 -5.26 7.80 0.62
N THR A 19 -4.10 7.17 0.41
CA THR A 19 -2.79 7.74 0.77
C THR A 19 -1.76 7.43 -0.30
N ASN A 20 -0.51 7.86 -0.10
CA ASN A 20 0.59 7.55 -0.99
C ASN A 20 1.77 6.99 -0.19
N ILE A 21 2.18 5.77 -0.56
CA ILE A 21 3.18 4.95 0.14
C ILE A 21 4.60 5.12 -0.43
N VAL A 22 4.85 6.10 -1.31
CA VAL A 22 6.20 6.36 -1.83
C VAL A 22 6.74 7.73 -1.42
N LEU A 23 6.04 8.42 -0.52
CA LEU A 23 6.42 9.79 -0.11
C LEU A 23 7.60 9.83 0.86
N ASN A 24 7.80 8.77 1.64
CA ASN A 24 8.93 8.55 2.53
C ASN A 24 10.10 7.82 1.84
N ASP A 25 9.85 7.13 0.74
CA ASP A 25 10.87 6.46 -0.06
C ASP A 25 11.82 7.42 -0.78
N SER A 26 12.99 6.92 -1.17
CA SER A 26 13.99 7.72 -1.88
C SER A 26 14.85 6.91 -2.83
N ASP A 27 15.40 7.60 -3.84
CA ASP A 27 16.51 7.08 -4.65
C ASP A 27 17.72 8.04 -4.57
N PRO A 28 18.94 7.55 -4.26
CA PRO A 28 20.13 8.38 -4.18
C PRO A 28 20.57 9.05 -5.50
N ASP A 29 20.21 8.48 -6.64
CA ASP A 29 20.49 9.01 -7.97
C ASP A 29 19.44 10.04 -8.40
N GLY A 30 18.31 10.11 -7.68
CA GLY A 30 17.23 11.08 -7.86
C GLY A 30 16.24 10.69 -8.95
N ASP A 31 16.20 9.40 -9.31
CA ASP A 31 15.25 8.85 -10.26
C ASP A 31 13.84 8.74 -9.66
N ASP A 32 12.81 8.85 -10.51
CA ASP A 32 11.41 8.73 -10.08
C ASP A 32 11.11 7.29 -9.64
N LEU A 33 10.39 7.15 -8.53
CA LEU A 33 9.97 5.85 -8.00
C LEU A 33 8.57 5.46 -8.50
N THR A 34 8.42 4.17 -8.82
CA THR A 34 7.14 3.57 -9.18
C THR A 34 6.92 2.28 -8.41
N VAL A 35 5.68 2.01 -7.99
CA VAL A 35 5.31 0.73 -7.39
C VAL A 35 5.07 -0.29 -8.49
N THR A 36 5.73 -1.44 -8.37
CA THR A 36 5.76 -2.48 -9.41
C THR A 36 5.13 -3.80 -8.98
N ILE A 37 5.14 -4.08 -7.67
CA ILE A 37 4.59 -5.29 -7.07
C ILE A 37 3.84 -4.91 -5.78
N VAL A 38 2.73 -5.57 -5.51
CA VAL A 38 2.03 -5.60 -4.21
C VAL A 38 1.69 -7.05 -3.88
N GLU A 39 2.02 -7.53 -2.69
CA GLU A 39 1.74 -8.92 -2.27
C GLU A 39 2.21 -9.99 -3.28
N GLY A 40 3.32 -9.73 -3.98
CA GLY A 40 3.85 -10.62 -5.02
C GLY A 40 3.15 -10.52 -6.38
N GLU A 41 2.09 -9.73 -6.52
CA GLU A 41 1.36 -9.50 -7.77
C GLU A 41 1.82 -8.21 -8.48
N PRO A 42 2.00 -8.23 -9.81
CA PRO A 42 2.44 -7.05 -10.56
C PRO A 42 1.36 -5.97 -10.61
N ILE A 43 1.79 -4.70 -10.55
CA ILE A 43 0.89 -3.55 -10.68
C ILE A 43 0.52 -3.30 -12.15
N GLY A 44 -0.78 -3.25 -12.43
CA GLY A 44 -1.33 -2.83 -13.72
C GLY A 44 -1.32 -1.31 -13.91
N SER A 45 -1.44 -0.84 -15.16
CA SER A 45 -1.48 0.60 -15.46
C SER A 45 -2.66 1.34 -14.81
N ASP A 46 -3.77 0.63 -14.62
CA ASP A 46 -4.98 1.14 -13.97
C ASP A 46 -5.03 0.76 -12.47
N GLY A 47 -3.90 0.29 -11.92
CA GLY A 47 -3.76 -0.26 -10.58
C GLY A 47 -4.12 -1.75 -10.48
N THR A 48 -3.80 -2.33 -9.32
CA THR A 48 -4.07 -3.73 -8.97
C THR A 48 -4.76 -3.76 -7.61
N SER A 49 -5.90 -4.44 -7.52
CA SER A 49 -6.59 -4.68 -6.25
C SER A 49 -6.18 -6.03 -5.69
N VAL A 50 -5.81 -6.05 -4.41
CA VAL A 50 -5.41 -7.26 -3.68
C VAL A 50 -6.21 -7.38 -2.38
N PRO A 51 -6.79 -8.56 -2.09
CA PRO A 51 -7.37 -8.82 -0.79
C PRO A 51 -6.27 -9.08 0.25
N LEU A 52 -6.41 -8.48 1.43
CA LEU A 52 -5.57 -8.77 2.58
C LEU A 52 -6.07 -10.00 3.33
N ASP A 53 -5.23 -10.55 4.21
CA ASP A 53 -5.57 -11.72 5.04
C ASP A 53 -6.83 -11.49 5.91
N SER A 54 -7.11 -10.25 6.29
CA SER A 54 -8.33 -9.86 7.01
C SER A 54 -9.60 -9.88 6.17
N GLY A 55 -9.47 -9.85 4.84
CA GLY A 55 -10.56 -9.65 3.89
C GLY A 55 -10.83 -8.19 3.51
N ALA A 56 -10.08 -7.24 4.09
CA ALA A 56 -9.99 -5.88 3.56
C ALA A 56 -9.36 -5.91 2.15
N GLU A 57 -9.58 -4.88 1.36
CA GLU A 57 -9.03 -4.76 0.01
C GLU A 57 -8.09 -3.54 -0.08
N VAL A 58 -6.98 -3.68 -0.79
CA VAL A 58 -6.11 -2.56 -1.15
C VAL A 58 -5.96 -2.47 -2.66
N MET A 59 -6.31 -1.31 -3.22
CA MET A 59 -6.06 -0.96 -4.60
C MET A 59 -4.78 -0.14 -4.68
N VAL A 60 -3.76 -0.65 -5.36
CA VAL A 60 -2.44 -0.01 -5.47
C VAL A 60 -2.18 0.45 -6.90
N TYR A 61 -1.74 1.69 -7.06
CA TYR A 61 -1.43 2.31 -8.36
C TYR A 61 0.08 2.47 -8.55
N PRO A 62 0.58 2.51 -9.80
CA PRO A 62 2.03 2.64 -10.08
C PRO A 62 2.69 3.87 -9.48
N ASN A 63 1.95 4.96 -9.25
CA ASN A 63 2.45 6.19 -8.66
C ASN A 63 2.53 6.16 -7.12
N GLY A 64 2.28 4.99 -6.52
CA GLY A 64 2.26 4.80 -5.06
C GLY A 64 0.98 5.28 -4.39
N THR A 65 0.00 5.81 -5.11
CA THR A 65 -1.33 6.00 -4.51
C THR A 65 -1.92 4.64 -4.17
N ILE A 66 -2.50 4.54 -2.99
CA ILE A 66 -3.31 3.39 -2.59
C ILE A 66 -4.71 3.84 -2.18
N GLU A 67 -5.67 2.94 -2.34
CA GLU A 67 -6.99 3.02 -1.71
C GLU A 67 -7.20 1.76 -0.88
N TYR A 68 -7.27 1.93 0.44
CA TYR A 68 -7.55 0.86 1.38
C TYR A 68 -9.04 0.90 1.75
N ASP A 69 -9.74 -0.21 1.50
CA ASP A 69 -11.14 -0.41 1.85
C ASP A 69 -11.27 -1.53 2.89
N PRO A 70 -11.72 -1.22 4.12
CA PRO A 70 -12.06 -2.25 5.12
C PRO A 70 -13.05 -3.31 4.62
N ASN A 71 -13.80 -3.04 3.55
CA ASN A 71 -14.75 -3.98 2.93
C ASN A 71 -15.77 -4.56 3.93
N GLY A 72 -16.13 -3.77 4.94
CA GLY A 72 -17.05 -4.14 6.02
C GLY A 72 -16.56 -5.25 6.96
N VAL A 73 -15.32 -5.74 6.82
CA VAL A 73 -14.81 -6.85 7.65
C VAL A 73 -14.68 -6.48 9.12
N TYR A 74 -14.68 -5.18 9.42
CA TYR A 74 -14.57 -4.62 10.76
C TYR A 74 -15.84 -3.95 11.29
N ASP A 75 -17.00 -4.16 10.64
CA ASP A 75 -18.30 -3.62 11.11
C ASP A 75 -18.67 -4.06 12.54
N SER A 76 -18.14 -5.20 12.98
CA SER A 76 -18.35 -5.72 14.33
C SER A 76 -17.20 -5.40 15.31
N LEU A 77 -16.23 -4.58 14.92
CA LEU A 77 -15.11 -4.20 15.78
C LEU A 77 -15.64 -3.37 16.98
N PRO A 78 -15.40 -3.79 18.23
CA PRO A 78 -15.87 -3.04 19.39
C PRO A 78 -15.21 -1.65 19.50
N GLU A 79 -15.94 -0.70 20.08
CA GLU A 79 -15.41 0.65 20.32
C GLU A 79 -14.16 0.59 21.21
N GLY A 80 -13.09 1.24 20.75
CA GLY A 80 -11.81 1.30 21.46
C GLY A 80 -10.85 0.14 21.17
N GLU A 81 -11.27 -0.86 20.38
CA GLU A 81 -10.39 -1.92 19.89
C GLU A 81 -9.69 -1.51 18.60
N THR A 82 -8.52 -2.10 18.36
CA THR A 82 -7.71 -1.86 17.16
C THR A 82 -7.30 -3.17 16.53
N VAL A 83 -7.35 -3.23 15.21
CA VAL A 83 -6.81 -4.29 14.37
C VAL A 83 -5.73 -3.72 13.47
N MET A 84 -4.84 -4.58 12.98
CA MET A 84 -3.73 -4.17 12.14
C MET A 84 -3.74 -5.03 10.88
N ASP A 85 -3.69 -4.35 9.74
CA ASP A 85 -3.45 -4.94 8.43
C ASP A 85 -2.04 -4.55 7.96
N CYS A 86 -1.39 -5.46 7.25
CA CYS A 86 -0.07 -5.24 6.66
C CYS A 86 -0.05 -5.85 5.25
N PHE A 87 0.69 -5.23 4.35
CA PHE A 87 1.00 -5.76 3.03
C PHE A 87 2.37 -5.25 2.59
N ASP A 88 3.08 -6.05 1.79
CA ASP A 88 4.37 -5.70 1.21
C ASP A 88 4.18 -5.11 -0.19
N TYR A 89 5.01 -4.12 -0.54
CA TYR A 89 5.07 -3.56 -1.89
C TYR A 89 6.52 -3.46 -2.38
N THR A 90 6.72 -3.26 -3.68
CA THR A 90 8.06 -3.07 -4.24
C THR A 90 8.11 -1.82 -5.09
N VAL A 91 9.03 -0.92 -4.77
CA VAL A 91 9.35 0.26 -5.58
C VAL A 91 10.52 0.00 -6.51
N SER A 92 10.51 0.67 -7.66
CA SER A 92 11.58 0.64 -8.66
C SER A 92 11.86 2.02 -9.22
N ASP A 93 13.14 2.28 -9.46
CA ASP A 93 13.70 3.42 -10.22
C ASP A 93 13.88 3.08 -11.73
N GLY A 94 13.42 1.91 -12.18
CA GLY A 94 13.61 1.39 -13.55
C GLY A 94 14.93 0.65 -13.78
N SER A 95 15.88 0.69 -12.85
CA SER A 95 17.19 0.02 -12.89
C SER A 95 17.40 -0.97 -11.74
N GLY A 96 16.76 -0.73 -10.60
CA GLY A 96 16.79 -1.49 -9.36
C GLY A 96 15.44 -1.42 -8.63
N SER A 97 15.34 -2.14 -7.52
CA SER A 97 14.11 -2.26 -6.73
C SER A 97 14.39 -2.42 -5.25
N ALA A 98 13.43 -2.03 -4.42
CA ALA A 98 13.42 -2.21 -2.97
C ALA A 98 12.03 -2.64 -2.49
N THR A 99 12.00 -3.39 -1.39
CA THR A 99 10.82 -3.92 -0.69
C THR A 99 11.01 -3.60 0.78
#